data_AF-A0A9Q8SGF4-F1
#
_entry.id   AF-A0A9Q8SGF4-F1
#
_cell.length_a   1.000
_cell.length_b   1.000
_cell.length_c   1.000
_cell.angle_alpha   90.00
_cell.angle_beta   90.00
_cell.angle_gamma   90.00
#
_symmetry.space_group_name_H-M   'P 1'
#
loop_
_entity.id
_entity.type
_entity.pdbx_description
1 polymer ?
#
loop_
_entity_poly.entity_id
_entity_poly.type
_entity_poly.pdbx_seq_one_letter_code
_entity_poly.pdbx_strand_id
1 'polypeptide(L)' 'TLNTSRASKVGIRFGNGKPVRLLRSIIINTPFGNITFYVLLTNTPFLYYLRDIDKLRVYFNNINNLLIKRDIIVPIIYK' A
#
# COMPACT_ATOMS: atom_id res chain seq x y z
N THR A 1 -1.56 -12.08 -5.57
CA THR A 1 -0.25 -12.66 -5.97
C THR A 1 0.82 -11.59 -5.93
N LEU A 2 1.99 -11.86 -5.34
CA LEU A 2 3.12 -10.93 -5.26
C LEU A 2 3.72 -10.68 -6.65
N ASN A 3 3.89 -9.41 -7.03
CA ASN A 3 4.44 -9.03 -8.32
C ASN A 3 5.79 -8.30 -8.17
N THR A 4 6.84 -8.91 -8.71
CA THR A 4 8.22 -8.40 -8.73
C THR A 4 8.61 -7.73 -10.06
N SER A 5 7.79 -7.78 -11.11
CA SER A 5 8.14 -7.22 -12.43
C SER A 5 8.28 -5.70 -12.43
N ARG A 6 7.69 -5.03 -11.43
CA ARG A 6 7.82 -3.59 -11.19
C ARG A 6 8.96 -3.23 -10.24
N ALA A 7 9.50 -4.20 -9.50
CA ALA A 7 10.68 -3.99 -8.66
C ALA A 7 11.80 -3.48 -9.57
N SER A 8 12.45 -2.38 -9.19
CA SER A 8 13.48 -1.63 -9.95
C SER A 8 13.04 -0.61 -11.03
N LYS A 9 11.79 -0.58 -11.52
CA LYS A 9 11.40 0.35 -12.61
C LYS A 9 10.92 1.74 -12.17
N VAL A 10 10.56 1.91 -10.91
CA VAL A 10 10.03 3.18 -10.37
C VAL A 10 10.82 3.58 -9.13
N GLY A 11 11.43 4.76 -9.14
CA GLY A 11 12.05 5.37 -7.97
C GLY A 11 11.05 6.26 -7.24
N ILE A 12 10.79 6.00 -5.97
CA ILE A 12 9.89 6.81 -5.13
C ILE A 12 10.72 7.78 -4.31
N ARG A 13 10.34 9.06 -4.25
CA ARG A 13 11.02 10.07 -3.43
C ARG A 13 10.11 10.54 -2.31
N PHE A 14 10.69 10.76 -1.14
CA PHE A 14 10.03 11.39 0.01
C PHE A 14 10.57 12.81 0.15
N GLY A 15 9.72 13.81 -0.10
CA GLY A 15 10.14 15.22 -0.16
C GLY A 15 11.33 15.40 -1.11
N ASN A 16 12.34 16.14 -0.63
CA ASN A 16 13.55 16.42 -1.40
C ASN A 16 14.61 15.30 -1.32
N GLY A 17 14.30 14.18 -0.63
CA GLY A 17 15.22 13.07 -0.42
C GLY A 17 15.62 12.32 -1.70
N LYS A 18 16.59 11.41 -1.55
CA LYS A 18 17.05 10.52 -2.61
C LYS A 18 15.94 9.53 -3.01
N PRO A 19 15.85 9.14 -4.29
CA PRO A 19 14.93 8.09 -4.72
C PRO A 19 15.21 6.77 -4.02
N VAL A 20 14.15 6.17 -3.49
CA VAL A 20 14.11 4.85 -2.89
C VAL A 20 13.67 3.84 -3.94
N ARG A 21 14.32 2.69 -3.95
CA ARG A 21 13.97 1.58 -4.86
C ARG A 21 12.76 0.83 -4.34
N LEU A 22 11.87 0.48 -5.25
CA LEU A 22 10.79 -0.46 -4.99
C LEU A 22 11.36 -1.88 -4.84
N LEU A 23 11.11 -2.53 -3.70
CA LEU A 23 11.46 -3.94 -3.49
C LEU A 23 10.44 -4.82 -4.21
N ARG A 24 9.15 -4.65 -3.94
CA ARG A 24 8.05 -5.47 -4.47
C ARG A 24 6.73 -4.70 -4.47
N SER A 25 5.76 -5.18 -5.24
CA SER A 25 4.38 -4.69 -5.15
C SER A 25 3.40 -5.85 -4.96
N ILE A 26 2.32 -5.60 -4.24
CA ILE A 26 1.21 -6.54 -4.05
C ILE A 26 -0.11 -5.84 -4.33
N ILE A 27 -0.98 -6.51 -5.06
CA ILE A 27 -2.35 -6.06 -5.29
C ILE A 27 -3.23 -6.80 -4.29
N ILE A 28 -3.98 -6.05 -3.49
CA ILE A 28 -4.96 -6.57 -2.54
C ILE A 28 -6.34 -6.21 -3.07
N ASN A 29 -7.16 -7.24 -3.30
CA ASN A 29 -8.55 -7.08 -3.67
C ASN A 29 -9.34 -6.84 -2.39
N THR A 30 -9.91 -5.65 -2.26
CA THR A 30 -10.77 -5.30 -1.11
C THR A 30 -12.21 -5.14 -1.56
N PRO A 31 -13.20 -5.20 -0.66
CA PRO A 31 -14.58 -4.89 -0.99
C PRO A 31 -14.78 -3.48 -1.58
N PHE A 32 -13.84 -2.56 -1.35
CA PHE A 32 -13.89 -1.20 -1.89
C PHE A 32 -13.20 -1.05 -3.25
N GLY A 33 -12.50 -2.08 -3.72
CA GLY A 33 -11.71 -2.07 -4.94
C GLY A 33 -10.29 -2.59 -4.73
N ASN A 34 -9.50 -2.61 -5.80
CA ASN A 34 -8.12 -3.07 -5.75
C ASN A 34 -7.21 -1.97 -5.19
N ILE A 35 -6.36 -2.33 -4.23
CA ILE A 35 -5.34 -1.44 -3.67
C ILE A 35 -3.97 -2.05 -3.98
N THR A 36 -3.11 -1.26 -4.63
CA THR A 36 -1.72 -1.63 -4.91
C THR A 36 -0.84 -1.12 -3.79
N PHE A 37 -0.25 -2.05 -3.05
CA PHE A 37 0.76 -1.76 -2.04
C PHE A 37 2.16 -1.92 -2.63
N TYR A 38 3.02 -0.95 -2.34
CA TYR A 38 4.40 -0.92 -2.73
C TYR A 38 5.27 -1.10 -1.48
N VAL A 39 6.12 -2.13 -1.48
CA VAL A 39 7.11 -2.39 -0.42
C VAL A 39 8.42 -1.74 -0.84
N LEU A 40 8.88 -0.75 -0.09
CA LEU A 40 10.10 -0.02 -0.44
C LEU A 40 11.34 -0.60 0.24
N LEU A 41 12.46 -0.56 -0.47
CA LEU A 41 13.76 -0.95 0.06
C LEU A 41 14.36 0.21 0.86
N THR A 42 14.01 0.28 2.14
CA THR A 42 14.62 1.19 3.12
C THR A 42 14.96 0.45 4.41
N ASN A 43 15.68 1.10 5.32
CA ASN A 43 16.04 0.52 6.62
C ASN A 43 14.82 0.08 7.44
N THR A 44 13.65 0.65 7.17
CA THR A 44 12.38 0.26 7.78
C THR A 44 11.35 0.07 6.66
N PRO A 45 11.09 -1.17 6.20
CA PRO A 45 10.16 -1.41 5.12
C PRO A 45 8.79 -0.82 5.45
N PHE A 46 8.30 0.06 4.58
CA PHE A 46 6.97 0.65 4.71
C PHE A 46 6.11 0.28 3.50
N LEU A 47 4.82 0.16 3.77
CA LEU A 47 3.79 -0.06 2.78
C LEU A 47 3.32 1.28 2.25
N TYR A 48 3.53 1.51 0.96
CA TYR A 48 3.07 2.72 0.28
C TYR A 48 1.88 2.40 -0.61
N TYR A 49 0.76 3.11 -0.44
CA TYR A 49 -0.50 2.82 -1.15
C TYR A 49 -1.42 4.05 -1.33
N LEU A 50 -0.90 5.26 -1.13
CA LEU A 50 -1.67 6.52 -1.01
C LEU A 50 -2.63 6.79 -2.18
N ARG A 51 -2.18 6.56 -3.42
CA ARG A 51 -2.97 6.90 -4.62
C ARG A 51 -4.29 6.13 -4.67
N ASP A 52 -4.25 4.83 -4.39
CA ASP A 52 -5.43 3.98 -4.52
C ASP A 52 -6.41 4.24 -3.37
N ILE A 53 -5.92 4.44 -2.15
CA ILE A 53 -6.80 4.73 -1.00
C ILE A 53 -7.45 6.11 -1.07
N ASP A 54 -6.75 7.11 -1.61
CA ASP A 54 -7.30 8.44 -1.85
C ASP A 54 -8.42 8.37 -2.89
N LYS A 55 -8.16 7.70 -4.02
CA LYS A 55 -9.16 7.45 -5.06
C LYS A 55 -10.39 6.71 -4.53
N LEU A 56 -10.19 5.70 -3.67
CA LEU A 56 -11.28 4.91 -3.09
C LEU A 56 -11.96 5.60 -1.90
N ARG A 57 -11.36 6.66 -1.36
CA ARG A 57 -11.73 7.35 -0.11
C ARG A 57 -11.81 6.38 1.08
N VAL A 58 -10.78 5.54 1.19
CA VAL A 58 -10.63 4.51 2.22
C VAL A 58 -9.40 4.88 3.06
N TYR A 59 -9.36 4.50 4.32
CA TYR A 59 -8.10 4.48 5.07
C TYR A 59 -7.93 3.14 5.79
N PHE A 60 -6.68 2.77 6.03
CA PHE A 60 -6.33 1.59 6.78
C PHE A 60 -5.91 2.00 8.19
N ASN A 61 -6.69 1.58 9.18
CA ASN A 61 -6.35 1.66 10.59
C ASN A 61 -5.43 0.48 10.93
N ASN A 62 -4.12 0.77 10.98
CA ASN A 62 -3.07 -0.21 11.27
C ASN A 62 -3.05 -0.66 12.74
N ILE A 63 -3.64 0.10 13.68
CA ILE A 63 -3.69 -0.26 15.11
C ILE A 63 -4.68 -1.41 15.32
N ASN A 64 -5.87 -1.30 14.74
CA ASN A 64 -6.95 -2.28 14.89
C ASN A 64 -7.05 -3.25 13.69
N ASN A 65 -6.17 -3.10 12.70
CA ASN A 65 -6.18 -3.84 11.44
C ASN A 65 -7.52 -3.75 10.67
N LEU A 66 -8.07 -2.54 10.54
CA LEU A 66 -9.37 -2.28 9.91
C LEU A 66 -9.21 -1.45 8.63
N LEU A 67 -9.96 -1.79 7.59
CA LEU A 67 -10.13 -0.98 6.40
C LEU A 67 -11.47 -0.23 6.48
N ILE A 68 -11.42 1.10 6.49
CA ILE A 68 -12.57 1.94 6.84
C ILE A 68 -12.92 2.86 5.68
N LYS A 69 -14.22 2.92 5.35
CA LYS A 69 -14.79 3.85 4.37
C LYS A 69 -16.11 4.39 4.92
N ARG A 70 -16.12 5.65 5.36
CA ARG A 70 -17.26 6.24 6.08
C ARG A 70 -17.63 5.32 7.26
N ASP A 71 -18.88 4.85 7.31
CA ASP A 71 -19.39 3.98 8.38
C ASP A 71 -19.18 2.48 8.08
N ILE A 72 -18.60 2.14 6.93
CA ILE A 72 -18.30 0.74 6.58
C ILE A 72 -16.93 0.36 7.10
N ILE A 73 -16.89 -0.67 7.95
CA ILE A 73 -15.69 -1.20 8.57
C ILE A 73 -15.48 -2.63 8.08
N VAL A 74 -14.31 -2.90 7.50
CA VAL A 74 -13.92 -4.23 7.04
C VAL A 74 -12.70 -4.68 7.85
N PRO A 75 -12.80 -5.75 8.66
CA PRO A 75 -11.65 -6.30 9.34
C PRO A 75 -10.71 -6.98 8.33
N ILE A 76 -9.42 -6.68 8.42
CA ILE A 76 -8.40 -7.42 7.68
C ILE A 76 -7.98 -8.62 8.51
N ILE A 77 -8.07 -9.82 7.93
CA ILE A 77 -7.68 -11.07 8.58
C ILE A 77 -6.50 -11.64 7.79
N TYR A 78 -5.41 -11.92 8.49
CA TYR A 78 -4.28 -12.66 7.92
C TYR A 78 -4.64 -14.15 7.86
N LYS A 79 -4.43 -14.76 6.69
CA LYS A 79 -4.51 -16.22 6.51
C LYS A 79 -3.10 -16.78 6.38
#